data_AF-A0A938BN13-F1
#
_entry.id   AF-A0A938BN13-F1
#
_cell.length_a   1.000
_cell.length_b   1.000
_cell.length_c   1.000
_cell.angle_alpha   90.00
_cell.angle_beta   90.00
_cell.angle_gamma   90.00
#
_symmetry.space_group_name_H-M   'P 1'
#
loop_
_entity.id
_entity.type
_entity.pdbx_description
1 polymer ?
#
loop_
_entity_poly.entity_id
_entity_poly.type
_entity_poly.pdbx_seq_one_letter_code
_entity_poly.pdbx_strand_id
1 'polypeptide(L)'
;MAEHRPNQRATGPGPSLAPDIERDALIAVDLQNDFCPGGALAVPRGDEVVPLANRLMTRYRQVVLTQDWHPPGHHSFARGHPGARIDFWGVGTRLFTGHGEPALSGVYKLAALEEGVAWRPRLKVAERATKTTLPGRKQVWRLRGQEGWWEGDVIAQADEAITPAVGEITGYHPLFEHESKRYGSIASAEPLLEPVLLGGEPVGELPSPAAARERARSQLERLHPTSRRLLNPHTYKVSVSERTLELRRRLREAHERGIGDETYEIVLGYRRAPGRKRAPFVMIYDFVGFDAMSRHPLEQIGVHLWNRTWAGKGFGKVSYVDLGLFIGEEDDVPD
;
A
#
# COMPACT_ATOMS: atom_id res chain seq x y z
N MET A 1 11.29 -59.89 10.94
CA MET A 1 10.20 -59.67 11.92
C MET A 1 10.82 -59.01 13.14
N ALA A 2 10.54 -57.72 13.37
CA ALA A 2 11.06 -57.01 14.53
C ALA A 2 10.07 -57.17 15.69
N GLU A 3 10.49 -57.82 16.77
CA GLU A 3 9.68 -58.02 17.96
C GLU A 3 9.40 -56.68 18.66
N HIS A 4 8.12 -56.37 18.79
CA HIS A 4 7.61 -55.21 19.52
C HIS A 4 7.82 -55.45 21.03
N ARG A 5 8.83 -54.82 21.62
CA ARG A 5 8.99 -54.80 23.08
C ARG A 5 7.90 -53.92 23.70
N PRO A 6 7.02 -54.43 24.58
CA PRO A 6 6.01 -53.62 25.22
C PRO A 6 6.67 -52.61 26.17
N ASN A 7 6.18 -51.38 26.12
CA ASN A 7 6.64 -50.27 26.93
C ASN A 7 6.37 -50.57 28.41
N GLN A 8 7.41 -50.84 29.18
CA GLN A 8 7.30 -51.04 30.63
C GLN A 8 6.96 -49.69 31.28
N ARG A 9 5.68 -49.49 31.60
CA ARG A 9 5.26 -48.40 32.48
C ARG A 9 5.92 -48.62 33.84
N ALA A 10 6.74 -47.67 34.27
CA ALA A 10 7.30 -47.66 35.61
C ALA A 10 6.15 -47.65 36.65
N THR A 11 6.01 -48.73 37.41
CA THR A 11 5.01 -48.91 38.48
C THR A 11 5.53 -48.45 39.85
N GLY A 12 6.31 -47.37 39.89
CA GLY A 12 6.65 -46.67 41.13
C GLY A 12 5.71 -45.48 41.35
N PRO A 13 5.46 -45.03 42.59
CA PRO A 13 4.87 -43.72 42.80
C PRO A 13 5.81 -42.70 42.13
N GLY A 14 5.32 -42.07 41.05
CA GLY A 14 6.09 -41.03 40.34
C GLY A 14 6.54 -39.93 41.29
N PRO A 15 7.58 -39.15 40.94
CA PRO A 15 8.01 -38.04 41.77
C PRO A 15 6.80 -37.17 42.12
N SER A 16 6.66 -36.82 43.40
CA SER A 16 5.66 -35.86 43.84
C SER A 16 5.93 -34.53 43.13
N LEU A 17 5.23 -34.30 42.03
CA LEU A 17 5.20 -33.06 41.25
C LEU A 17 4.43 -31.97 42.02
N ALA A 18 4.81 -31.73 43.28
CA ALA A 18 4.35 -30.56 44.00
C ALA A 18 5.15 -29.37 43.45
N PRO A 19 4.51 -28.43 42.74
CA PRO A 19 5.22 -27.31 42.14
C PRO A 19 5.82 -26.40 43.21
N ASP A 20 7.04 -25.93 42.98
CA ASP A 20 7.63 -24.85 43.75
C ASP A 20 7.00 -23.54 43.30
N ILE A 21 6.12 -22.98 44.13
CA ILE A 21 5.34 -21.78 43.80
C ILE A 21 6.21 -20.58 43.40
N GLU A 22 7.44 -20.47 43.92
CA GLU A 22 8.33 -19.34 43.65
C GLU A 22 9.24 -19.55 42.43
N ARG A 23 9.46 -20.80 42.00
CA ARG A 23 10.40 -21.14 40.93
C ARG A 23 9.75 -21.70 39.67
N ASP A 24 8.58 -22.31 39.79
CA ASP A 24 7.89 -22.95 38.69
C ASP A 24 6.83 -22.02 38.09
N ALA A 25 6.62 -22.13 36.79
CA ALA A 25 5.57 -21.42 36.06
C ALA A 25 4.59 -22.42 35.44
N LEU A 26 3.30 -22.06 35.41
CA LEU A 26 2.29 -22.80 34.68
C LEU A 26 2.11 -22.19 33.29
N ILE A 27 2.29 -22.99 32.24
CA ILE A 27 1.98 -22.60 30.87
C ILE A 27 0.76 -23.39 30.40
N ALA A 28 -0.34 -22.68 30.15
CA ALA A 28 -1.56 -23.25 29.58
C ALA A 28 -1.64 -22.92 28.09
N VAL A 29 -1.60 -23.96 27.25
CA VAL A 29 -1.60 -23.84 25.79
C VAL A 29 -2.91 -24.37 25.23
N ASP A 30 -3.54 -23.61 24.33
CA ASP A 30 -4.71 -24.02 23.54
C ASP A 30 -5.91 -24.56 24.36
N LEU A 31 -6.13 -24.01 25.55
CA LEU A 31 -7.36 -24.22 26.33
C LEU A 31 -8.55 -23.49 25.67
N GLN A 32 -9.20 -24.17 24.73
CA GLN A 32 -10.26 -23.60 23.88
C GLN A 32 -11.47 -24.52 23.81
N ASN A 33 -12.66 -23.92 23.69
CA ASN A 33 -13.90 -24.66 23.55
C ASN A 33 -14.02 -25.40 22.21
N ASP A 34 -13.27 -24.99 21.19
CA ASP A 34 -13.15 -25.70 19.92
C ASP A 34 -12.77 -27.17 20.15
N PHE A 35 -11.98 -27.46 21.19
CA PHE A 35 -11.59 -28.83 21.57
C PHE A 35 -12.54 -29.47 22.60
N CYS A 36 -13.48 -28.73 23.20
CA CYS A 36 -14.48 -29.27 24.12
C CYS A 36 -15.64 -29.96 23.35
N PRO A 37 -16.42 -30.86 23.99
CA PRO A 37 -17.62 -31.42 23.39
C PRO A 37 -18.58 -30.35 22.87
N GLY A 38 -18.93 -30.41 21.59
CA GLY A 38 -19.76 -29.40 20.91
C GLY A 38 -18.98 -28.26 20.24
N GLY A 39 -17.65 -28.22 20.37
CA GLY A 39 -16.75 -27.33 19.64
C GLY A 39 -16.48 -27.78 18.19
N ALA A 40 -15.86 -26.89 17.40
CA ALA A 40 -15.57 -27.12 15.99
C ALA A 40 -14.56 -28.27 15.73
N LEU A 41 -13.68 -28.55 16.70
CA LEU A 41 -12.65 -29.59 16.70
C LEU A 41 -12.76 -30.47 17.96
N ALA A 42 -13.99 -30.77 18.37
CA ALA A 42 -14.28 -31.40 19.66
C ALA A 42 -13.52 -32.72 19.84
N VAL A 43 -12.80 -32.85 20.96
CA VAL A 43 -12.29 -34.13 21.44
C VAL A 43 -13.16 -34.65 22.60
N PRO A 44 -13.35 -35.97 22.73
CA PRO A 44 -14.09 -36.52 23.86
C PRO A 44 -13.49 -36.06 25.19
N ARG A 45 -14.34 -35.51 26.07
CA ARG A 45 -13.97 -35.04 27.42
C ARG A 45 -12.95 -33.88 27.44
N GLY A 46 -12.82 -33.14 26.34
CA GLY A 46 -11.91 -32.00 26.23
C GLY A 46 -12.16 -30.89 27.27
N ASP A 47 -13.38 -30.78 27.78
CA ASP A 47 -13.79 -29.83 28.81
C ASP A 47 -13.25 -30.16 30.22
N GLU A 48 -12.88 -31.42 30.48
CA GLU A 48 -12.40 -31.85 31.81
C GLU A 48 -11.04 -31.25 32.21
N VAL A 49 -10.27 -30.77 31.23
CA VAL A 49 -8.98 -30.10 31.49
C VAL A 49 -9.19 -28.72 32.13
N VAL A 50 -10.33 -28.07 31.91
CA VAL A 50 -10.57 -26.69 32.36
C VAL A 50 -10.64 -26.58 33.89
N PRO A 51 -11.42 -27.42 34.61
CA PRO A 51 -11.39 -27.43 36.08
C PRO A 51 -10.01 -27.77 36.66
N LEU A 52 -9.23 -28.61 35.98
CA LEU A 52 -7.87 -28.95 36.40
C LEU A 52 -6.93 -27.74 36.23
N ALA A 53 -6.96 -27.08 35.06
CA ALA A 53 -6.19 -25.89 34.79
C ALA A 53 -6.49 -24.78 35.81
N ASN A 54 -7.76 -24.51 36.11
CA ASN A 54 -8.17 -23.53 37.11
C ASN A 54 -7.61 -23.83 38.51
N ARG A 55 -7.59 -25.10 38.93
CA ARG A 55 -6.98 -25.51 40.21
C ARG A 55 -5.46 -25.41 40.20
N LEU A 56 -4.82 -25.66 39.07
CA LEU A 56 -3.37 -25.56 38.95
C LEU A 56 -2.94 -24.10 38.98
N MET A 57 -3.64 -23.19 38.31
CA MET A 57 -3.31 -21.74 38.28
C MET A 57 -3.21 -21.11 39.67
N THR A 58 -3.88 -21.63 40.69
CA THR A 58 -3.78 -21.10 42.07
C THR A 58 -2.50 -21.54 42.80
N ARG A 59 -1.73 -22.48 42.23
CA ARG A 59 -0.53 -23.07 42.84
C ARG A 59 0.78 -22.53 42.28
N TYR A 60 0.73 -21.65 41.28
CA TYR A 60 1.91 -21.06 40.65
C TYR A 60 1.87 -19.55 40.80
N ARG A 61 3.03 -18.95 41.08
CA ARG A 61 3.19 -17.49 41.10
C ARG A 61 3.12 -16.88 39.71
N GLN A 62 3.62 -17.59 38.70
CA GLN A 62 3.64 -17.14 37.31
C GLN A 62 2.72 -18.04 36.47
N VAL A 63 1.76 -17.43 35.79
CA VAL A 63 0.82 -18.14 34.91
C VAL A 63 0.85 -17.51 33.51
N VAL A 64 1.23 -18.33 32.53
CA VAL A 64 1.27 -17.97 31.11
C VAL A 64 0.12 -18.68 30.40
N LEU A 65 -0.69 -17.93 29.66
CA LEU A 65 -1.70 -18.49 28.77
C LEU A 65 -1.37 -18.14 27.32
N THR A 66 -1.48 -19.13 26.43
CA THR A 66 -1.47 -18.87 24.99
C THR A 66 -2.89 -18.59 24.52
N GLN A 67 -3.02 -17.63 23.61
CA GLN A 67 -4.30 -17.26 23.03
C GLN A 67 -4.25 -17.50 21.52
N ASP A 68 -5.25 -18.22 21.02
CA ASP A 68 -5.66 -18.11 19.63
C ASP A 68 -6.90 -17.20 19.57
N TRP A 69 -7.03 -16.43 18.49
CA TRP A 69 -7.97 -15.32 18.44
C TRP A 69 -9.32 -15.77 17.87
N HIS A 70 -10.40 -15.53 18.62
CA HIS A 70 -11.78 -15.96 18.31
C HIS A 70 -12.70 -14.75 18.04
N PRO A 71 -13.91 -14.92 17.45
CA PRO A 71 -14.83 -13.82 17.15
C PRO A 71 -15.19 -12.93 18.37
N PRO A 72 -15.60 -11.66 18.17
CA PRO A 72 -16.00 -10.77 19.26
C PRO A 72 -17.04 -11.41 20.18
N GLY A 73 -16.74 -11.52 21.47
CA GLY A 73 -17.63 -12.16 22.47
C GLY A 73 -17.30 -13.61 22.82
N HIS A 74 -16.24 -14.20 22.26
CA HIS A 74 -15.79 -15.54 22.65
C HIS A 74 -15.41 -15.59 24.14
N HIS A 75 -15.85 -16.64 24.84
CA HIS A 75 -15.68 -16.74 26.30
C HIS A 75 -14.20 -16.83 26.72
N SER A 76 -13.29 -17.28 25.85
CA SER A 76 -11.84 -17.30 26.12
C SER A 76 -11.18 -15.91 26.32
N PHE A 77 -11.90 -14.80 26.17
CA PHE A 77 -11.36 -13.47 26.44
C PHE A 77 -11.29 -13.17 27.94
N ALA A 78 -10.20 -12.56 28.42
CA ALA A 78 -10.13 -12.06 29.81
C ALA A 78 -11.24 -11.07 30.17
N ARG A 79 -11.83 -10.38 29.19
CA ARG A 79 -13.03 -9.56 29.39
C ARG A 79 -14.24 -10.38 29.85
N GLY A 80 -14.31 -11.67 29.51
CA GLY A 80 -15.29 -12.65 30.01
C GLY A 80 -14.89 -13.34 31.31
N HIS A 81 -13.67 -13.11 31.81
CA HIS A 81 -13.14 -13.66 33.06
C HIS A 81 -12.57 -12.57 33.98
N PRO A 82 -13.42 -11.69 34.54
CA PRO A 82 -12.98 -10.68 35.52
C PRO A 82 -12.26 -11.36 36.70
N GLY A 83 -11.02 -10.96 36.98
CA GLY A 83 -10.22 -11.49 38.09
C GLY A 83 -9.20 -12.58 37.72
N ALA A 84 -9.08 -12.96 36.45
CA ALA A 84 -8.02 -13.85 35.99
C ALA A 84 -6.62 -13.23 36.20
N ARG A 85 -5.71 -13.98 36.84
CA ARG A 85 -4.32 -13.58 37.08
C ARG A 85 -3.45 -13.95 35.87
N ILE A 86 -3.55 -13.15 34.81
CA ILE A 86 -2.79 -13.35 33.57
C ILE A 86 -1.60 -12.40 33.55
N ASP A 87 -0.38 -12.95 33.55
CA ASP A 87 0.85 -12.15 33.53
C ASP A 87 1.40 -11.94 32.10
N PHE A 88 1.13 -12.88 31.18
CA PHE A 88 1.66 -12.88 29.80
C PHE A 88 0.61 -13.28 28.77
N TRP A 89 0.74 -12.73 27.55
CA TRP A 89 -0.11 -13.03 26.41
C TRP A 89 0.71 -13.62 25.25
N GLY A 90 0.47 -14.88 24.92
CA GLY A 90 0.93 -15.45 23.65
C GLY A 90 -0.09 -15.19 22.55
N VAL A 91 0.31 -14.52 21.45
CA VAL A 91 -0.57 -14.24 20.30
C VAL A 91 -0.11 -15.06 19.08
N GLY A 92 -1.00 -15.90 18.56
CA GLY A 92 -0.70 -16.81 17.44
C GLY A 92 -1.08 -16.27 16.06
N THR A 93 -1.95 -17.00 15.37
CA THR A 93 -2.20 -16.94 13.91
C THR A 93 -2.45 -15.54 13.37
N ARG A 94 -3.20 -14.69 14.07
CA ARG A 94 -3.58 -13.36 13.56
C ARG A 94 -2.44 -12.35 13.52
N LEU A 95 -1.52 -12.39 14.49
CA LEU A 95 -0.35 -11.53 14.49
C LEU A 95 0.59 -11.93 13.35
N PHE A 96 0.81 -13.24 13.19
CA PHE A 96 1.71 -13.77 12.17
C PHE A 96 1.17 -13.55 10.75
N THR A 97 -0.14 -13.70 10.54
CA THR A 97 -0.75 -13.61 9.19
C THR A 97 -1.16 -12.19 8.80
N GLY A 98 -1.05 -11.19 9.68
CA GLY A 98 -1.58 -9.85 9.42
C GLY A 98 -3.11 -9.85 9.21
N HIS A 99 -3.83 -10.71 9.94
CA HIS A 99 -5.24 -10.97 9.71
C HIS A 99 -6.08 -9.68 9.64
N GLY A 100 -6.83 -9.51 8.56
CA GLY A 100 -7.63 -8.32 8.25
C GLY A 100 -7.06 -7.55 7.05
N GLU A 101 -5.73 -7.41 7.01
CA GLU A 101 -5.00 -6.81 5.89
C GLU A 101 -3.65 -7.55 5.75
N PRO A 102 -3.64 -8.76 5.14
CA PRO A 102 -2.48 -9.65 5.14
C PRO A 102 -1.36 -9.18 4.19
N ALA A 103 -1.60 -8.13 3.42
CA ALA A 103 -0.67 -7.60 2.44
C ALA A 103 -0.42 -6.11 2.68
N LEU A 104 0.85 -5.73 2.65
CA LEU A 104 1.23 -4.33 2.49
C LEU A 104 1.14 -3.98 1.01
N SER A 105 0.54 -2.83 0.69
CA SER A 105 0.39 -2.32 -0.68
C SER A 105 1.69 -1.70 -1.25
N GLY A 106 2.84 -2.23 -0.84
CA GLY A 106 4.16 -1.80 -1.30
C GLY A 106 4.34 -2.00 -2.79
N VAL A 107 4.98 -1.04 -3.47
CA VAL A 107 5.25 -1.08 -4.91
C VAL A 107 6.69 -0.69 -5.21
N TYR A 108 7.29 -1.37 -6.19
CA TYR A 108 8.57 -0.98 -6.77
C TYR A 108 8.33 -0.29 -8.11
N LYS A 109 8.88 0.90 -8.31
CA LYS A 109 8.69 1.69 -9.53
C LYS A 109 9.97 2.42 -9.91
N LEU A 110 10.29 2.37 -11.21
CA LEU A 110 11.39 3.16 -11.80
C LEU A 110 11.10 4.65 -11.63
N ALA A 111 12.05 5.38 -11.04
CA ALA A 111 11.94 6.82 -10.81
C ALA A 111 13.02 7.65 -11.54
N ALA A 112 14.15 7.03 -11.88
CA ALA A 112 15.22 7.65 -12.67
C ALA A 112 16.07 6.57 -13.36
N LEU A 113 16.69 6.92 -14.48
CA LEU A 113 17.71 6.12 -15.15
C LEU A 113 19.04 6.87 -15.07
N GLU A 114 20.12 6.11 -14.92
CA GLU A 114 21.48 6.64 -15.08
C GLU A 114 21.83 6.64 -16.57
N GLU A 115 22.12 7.81 -17.13
CA GLU A 115 22.52 8.01 -18.53
C GLU A 115 23.88 8.72 -18.52
N GLY A 116 24.97 7.92 -18.58
CA GLY A 116 26.34 8.41 -18.43
C GLY A 116 26.62 8.87 -17.01
N VAL A 117 26.92 10.16 -16.82
CA VAL A 117 27.15 10.78 -15.49
C VAL A 117 25.89 11.44 -14.91
N ALA A 118 24.79 11.44 -15.65
CA ALA A 118 23.57 12.16 -15.29
C ALA A 118 22.43 11.20 -14.94
N TRP A 119 21.60 11.59 -13.99
CA TRP A 119 20.37 10.87 -13.65
C TRP A 119 19.19 11.52 -14.38
N ARG A 120 18.55 10.77 -15.29
CA ARG A 120 17.36 11.21 -16.01
C ARG A 120 16.09 10.75 -15.28
N PRO A 121 15.23 11.67 -14.81
CA PRO A 121 14.02 11.32 -14.06
C PRO A 121 12.97 10.67 -14.97
N ARG A 122 12.20 9.73 -14.42
CA ARG A 122 11.11 9.01 -15.09
C ARG A 122 9.81 9.20 -14.32
N LEU A 123 8.72 9.43 -15.06
CA LEU A 123 7.38 9.61 -14.52
C LEU A 123 6.46 8.55 -15.14
N LYS A 124 5.76 7.79 -14.31
CA LYS A 124 4.61 7.00 -14.77
C LYS A 124 3.37 7.88 -14.69
N VAL A 125 2.90 8.32 -15.85
CA VAL A 125 1.60 8.99 -15.98
C VAL A 125 0.51 7.94 -15.91
N ALA A 126 -0.58 8.28 -15.22
CA ALA A 126 -1.77 7.44 -15.12
C ALA A 126 -3.00 8.35 -15.12
N GLU A 127 -4.12 7.85 -15.63
CA GLU A 127 -5.41 8.57 -15.67
C GLU A 127 -5.84 9.10 -14.29
N ARG A 128 -5.51 8.37 -13.21
CA ARG A 128 -5.79 8.80 -11.84
C ARG A 128 -4.53 9.36 -11.17
N ALA A 129 -4.67 10.52 -10.53
CA ALA A 129 -3.61 11.16 -9.75
C ALA A 129 -2.99 10.23 -8.69
N THR A 130 -3.80 9.37 -8.05
CA THR A 130 -3.36 8.38 -7.05
C THR A 130 -2.40 7.31 -7.60
N LYS A 131 -2.35 7.12 -8.92
CA LYS A 131 -1.45 6.17 -9.59
C LYS A 131 -0.22 6.83 -10.21
N THR A 132 -0.16 8.16 -10.23
CA THR A 132 1.00 8.91 -10.72
C THR A 132 2.15 8.83 -9.69
N THR A 133 3.38 8.63 -10.17
CA THR A 133 4.57 8.51 -9.31
C THR A 133 5.25 9.85 -9.04
N LEU A 134 6.14 9.88 -8.02
CA LEU A 134 7.09 10.98 -7.84
C LEU A 134 8.37 10.68 -8.64
N PRO A 135 8.77 11.53 -9.61
CA PRO A 135 9.94 11.30 -10.45
C PRO A 135 11.25 11.61 -9.72
N GLY A 136 12.35 11.17 -10.32
CA GLY A 136 13.71 11.48 -9.86
C GLY A 136 14.19 10.60 -8.70
N ARG A 137 15.50 10.69 -8.42
CA ARG A 137 16.10 10.16 -7.19
C ARG A 137 15.68 11.05 -6.03
N LYS A 138 15.31 10.44 -4.90
CA LYS A 138 14.69 11.15 -3.78
C LYS A 138 15.37 10.83 -2.46
N GLN A 139 15.27 11.76 -1.53
CA GLN A 139 15.56 11.58 -0.11
C GLN A 139 14.28 11.86 0.70
N VAL A 140 14.15 11.24 1.87
CA VAL A 140 13.07 11.52 2.82
C VAL A 140 13.68 12.18 4.04
N TRP A 141 13.17 13.36 4.38
CA TRP A 141 13.60 14.15 5.52
C TRP A 141 12.54 14.12 6.61
N ARG A 142 12.88 13.57 7.78
CA ARG A 142 12.00 13.58 8.95
C ARG A 142 12.16 14.86 9.73
N LEU A 143 11.06 15.58 9.91
CA LEU A 143 11.05 16.84 10.64
C LEU A 143 10.76 16.62 12.12
N ARG A 144 11.65 17.13 12.97
CA ARG A 144 11.48 17.14 14.43
C ARG A 144 11.09 18.53 14.89
N GLY A 145 9.96 18.65 15.60
CA GLY A 145 9.52 19.89 16.20
C GLY A 145 10.40 20.30 17.41
N GLN A 146 10.30 21.55 17.83
CA GLN A 146 10.97 22.04 19.05
C GLN A 146 10.54 21.30 20.32
N GLU A 147 9.31 20.78 20.34
CA GLU A 147 8.78 19.95 21.43
C GLU A 147 9.33 18.52 21.43
N GLY A 148 10.15 18.15 20.44
CA GLY A 148 10.74 16.82 20.31
C GLY A 148 9.89 15.79 19.57
N TRP A 149 8.68 16.16 19.14
CA TRP A 149 7.80 15.30 18.34
C TRP A 149 8.22 15.24 16.87
N TRP A 150 7.85 14.14 16.21
CA TRP A 150 7.87 14.06 14.75
C TRP A 150 6.69 14.83 14.15
N GLU A 151 6.98 15.85 13.35
CA GLU A 151 6.00 16.75 12.76
C GLU A 151 5.50 16.30 11.38
N GLY A 152 6.31 15.48 10.71
CA GLY A 152 6.03 14.93 9.39
C GLY A 152 7.31 14.55 8.65
N ASP A 153 7.15 13.94 7.49
CA ASP A 153 8.23 13.63 6.56
C ASP A 153 8.08 14.49 5.28
N VAL A 154 9.20 14.94 4.71
CA VAL A 154 9.27 15.67 3.43
C VAL A 154 10.07 14.86 2.43
N ILE A 155 9.45 14.50 1.31
CA ILE A 155 10.10 13.83 0.18
C ILE A 155 10.71 14.90 -0.74
N ALA A 156 12.03 14.91 -0.83
CA ALA A 156 12.83 15.88 -1.60
C ALA A 156 13.63 15.18 -2.71
N GLN A 157 14.20 15.94 -3.64
CA GLN A 157 15.19 15.36 -4.57
C GLN A 157 16.44 14.91 -3.80
N ALA A 158 17.15 13.90 -4.30
CA ALA A 158 18.29 13.32 -3.57
C ALA A 158 19.45 14.30 -3.31
N ASP A 159 19.58 15.32 -4.14
CA ASP A 159 20.55 16.42 -4.03
C ASP A 159 19.98 17.66 -3.31
N GLU A 160 18.75 17.58 -2.81
CA GLU A 160 18.07 18.65 -2.10
C GLU A 160 18.13 18.42 -0.59
N ALA A 161 18.85 19.30 0.11
CA ALA A 161 18.89 19.31 1.57
C ALA A 161 17.70 20.10 2.14
N ILE A 162 16.95 19.49 3.05
CA ILE A 162 15.94 20.19 3.84
C ILE A 162 16.59 20.58 5.15
N THR A 163 16.90 21.86 5.30
CA THR A 163 17.49 22.41 6.53
C THR A 163 16.47 23.30 7.23
N PRO A 164 16.34 23.22 8.57
CA PRO A 164 15.67 24.24 9.35
C PRO A 164 16.57 25.49 9.42
N ALA A 165 16.64 26.25 8.33
CA ALA A 165 17.16 27.62 8.38
C ALA A 165 16.08 28.53 8.96
N VAL A 166 16.44 29.66 9.56
CA VAL A 166 15.54 30.64 10.22
C VAL A 166 14.31 30.94 9.33
N GLY A 167 13.19 30.21 9.53
CA GLY A 167 12.02 30.27 8.65
C GLY A 167 11.20 28.97 8.62
N GLU A 168 10.00 29.04 8.02
CA GLU A 168 9.03 27.94 7.92
C GLU A 168 9.39 26.97 6.77
N ILE A 169 9.40 25.66 7.01
CA ILE A 169 9.47 24.67 5.93
C ILE A 169 8.07 24.54 5.32
N THR A 170 7.92 24.63 4.00
CA THR A 170 6.64 24.38 3.33
C THR A 170 6.70 23.06 2.58
N GLY A 171 5.73 22.19 2.84
CA GLY A 171 5.59 20.90 2.16
C GLY A 171 4.23 20.76 1.51
N TYR A 172 4.19 20.20 0.31
CA TYR A 172 2.97 20.06 -0.48
C TYR A 172 2.38 18.66 -0.33
N HIS A 173 1.06 18.53 -0.43
CA HIS A 173 0.42 17.22 -0.36
C HIS A 173 0.80 16.38 -1.60
N PRO A 174 1.18 15.10 -1.45
CA PRO A 174 1.66 14.29 -2.56
C PRO A 174 0.62 14.05 -3.66
N LEU A 175 -0.66 13.99 -3.30
CA LEU A 175 -1.78 13.79 -4.23
C LEU A 175 -2.48 15.08 -4.67
N PHE A 176 -2.83 15.95 -3.73
CA PHE A 176 -3.56 17.20 -3.98
C PHE A 176 -2.58 18.39 -4.03
N GLU A 177 -2.06 18.70 -5.22
CA GLU A 177 -0.96 19.65 -5.38
C GLU A 177 -1.23 21.08 -4.91
N HIS A 178 -2.51 21.44 -4.78
CA HIS A 178 -2.95 22.74 -4.28
C HIS A 178 -2.95 22.82 -2.74
N GLU A 179 -2.88 21.66 -2.06
CA GLU A 179 -2.77 21.61 -0.61
C GLU A 179 -1.31 21.69 -0.18
N SER A 180 -1.05 22.53 0.82
CA SER A 180 0.26 22.68 1.42
C SER A 180 0.14 22.74 2.94
N LYS A 181 1.23 22.38 3.62
CA LYS A 181 1.40 22.51 5.06
C LYS A 181 2.67 23.32 5.31
N ARG A 182 2.55 24.34 6.15
CA ARG A 182 3.70 25.04 6.72
C ARG A 182 4.10 24.40 8.04
N TYR A 183 5.40 24.20 8.20
CA TYR A 183 6.04 23.63 9.37
C TYR A 183 6.87 24.74 10.02
N GLY A 184 6.29 25.43 11.02
CA GLY A 184 6.87 26.65 11.59
C GLY A 184 7.95 26.44 12.66
N SER A 185 7.83 25.39 13.48
CA SER A 185 8.67 25.20 14.67
C SER A 185 9.53 23.93 14.58
N ILE A 186 10.35 23.83 13.53
CA ILE A 186 11.22 22.66 13.30
C ILE A 186 12.60 22.87 13.93
N ALA A 187 12.99 21.94 14.81
CA ALA A 187 14.29 21.92 15.47
C ALA A 187 15.36 21.17 14.65
N SER A 188 14.98 20.08 13.97
CA SER A 188 15.90 19.34 13.09
C SER A 188 15.15 18.70 11.92
N ALA A 189 15.89 18.46 10.85
CA ALA A 189 15.46 17.67 9.70
C ALA A 189 16.50 16.59 9.46
N GLU A 190 16.09 15.33 9.57
CA GLU A 190 16.98 14.16 9.56
C GLU A 190 16.75 13.35 8.28
N PRO A 191 17.79 13.06 7.47
CA PRO A 191 17.64 12.18 6.32
C PRO A 191 17.37 10.75 6.79
N LEU A 192 16.42 10.06 6.15
CA LEU A 192 16.02 8.70 6.53
C LEU A 192 16.62 7.59 5.66
N LEU A 193 16.96 7.91 4.40
CA LEU A 193 17.55 6.94 3.49
C LEU A 193 19.07 7.02 3.56
N GLU A 194 19.67 5.95 4.06
CA GLU A 194 21.12 5.76 4.13
C GLU A 194 21.52 4.59 3.22
N PRO A 195 22.68 4.65 2.53
CA PRO A 195 23.18 3.53 1.75
C PRO A 195 23.49 2.34 2.67
N VAL A 196 22.88 1.18 2.38
CA VAL A 196 23.19 -0.10 3.05
C VAL A 196 24.00 -1.05 2.18
N LEU A 197 24.07 -0.76 0.87
CA LEU A 197 24.78 -1.53 -0.14
C LEU A 197 25.34 -0.58 -1.20
N LEU A 198 26.62 -0.69 -1.53
CA LEU A 198 27.28 0.07 -2.59
C LEU A 198 28.13 -0.88 -3.45
N GLY A 199 27.90 -0.88 -4.76
CA GLY A 199 28.65 -1.76 -5.67
C GLY A 199 28.47 -3.26 -5.40
N GLY A 200 27.39 -3.66 -4.72
CA GLY A 200 27.16 -5.05 -4.30
C GLY A 200 27.73 -5.40 -2.92
N GLU A 201 28.44 -4.48 -2.28
CA GLU A 201 29.06 -4.69 -0.98
C GLU A 201 28.27 -3.99 0.15
N PRO A 202 28.07 -4.65 1.31
CA PRO A 202 27.42 -4.04 2.46
C PRO A 202 28.17 -2.80 2.96
N VAL A 203 27.43 -1.77 3.33
CA VAL A 203 27.99 -0.57 3.97
C VAL A 203 27.82 -0.69 5.49
N GLY A 204 28.92 -0.94 6.19
CA GLY A 204 28.94 -1.06 7.64
C GLY A 204 28.29 -2.36 8.16
N GLU A 205 28.09 -2.43 9.47
CA GLU A 205 27.46 -3.58 10.12
C GLU A 205 25.95 -3.40 10.23
N LEU A 206 25.20 -4.49 10.01
CA LEU A 206 23.75 -4.50 10.23
C LEU A 206 23.44 -4.34 11.72
N PRO A 207 22.42 -3.54 12.10
CA PRO A 207 22.04 -3.39 13.49
C PRO A 207 21.54 -4.72 14.07
N SER A 208 21.93 -5.02 15.30
CA SER A 208 21.41 -6.19 16.02
C SER A 208 19.89 -6.09 16.23
N PRO A 209 19.17 -7.22 16.40
CA PRO A 209 17.74 -7.19 16.71
C PRO A 209 17.39 -6.34 17.94
N ALA A 210 18.26 -6.31 18.95
CA ALA A 210 18.09 -5.46 20.13
C ALA A 210 18.20 -3.97 19.79
N ALA A 211 19.18 -3.58 18.98
CA ALA A 211 19.33 -2.20 18.50
C ALA A 211 18.15 -1.78 17.60
N ALA A 212 17.68 -2.67 16.72
CA ALA A 212 16.51 -2.42 15.88
C ALA A 212 15.23 -2.22 16.72
N ARG A 213 15.03 -3.04 17.77
CA ARG A 213 13.91 -2.90 18.71
C ARG A 213 13.95 -1.56 19.46
N GLU A 214 15.12 -1.18 19.96
CA GLU A 214 15.30 0.07 20.70
C GLU A 214 15.09 1.30 19.80
N ARG A 215 15.59 1.23 18.56
CA ARG A 215 15.31 2.25 17.54
C ARG A 215 13.81 2.35 17.26
N ALA A 216 13.11 1.23 17.06
CA ALA A 216 11.66 1.23 16.82
C ALA A 216 10.90 1.84 18.00
N ARG A 217 11.24 1.44 19.24
CA ARG A 217 10.64 1.99 20.46
C ARG A 217 10.85 3.50 20.58
N SER A 218 12.09 3.96 20.47
CA SER A 218 12.41 5.40 20.57
C SER A 218 11.77 6.23 19.47
N GLN A 219 11.66 5.69 18.25
CA GLN A 219 10.98 6.36 17.13
C GLN A 219 9.46 6.46 17.35
N LEU A 220 8.84 5.40 17.87
CA LEU A 220 7.42 5.41 18.24
C LEU A 220 7.14 6.37 19.39
N GLU A 221 8.01 6.42 20.40
CA GLU A 221 7.85 7.34 21.55
C GLU A 221 7.87 8.81 21.14
N ARG A 222 8.53 9.15 20.04
CA ARG A 222 8.59 10.51 19.47
C ARG A 222 7.45 10.83 18.50
N LEU A 223 6.53 9.90 18.24
CA LEU A 223 5.28 10.24 17.56
C LEU A 223 4.33 10.97 18.50
N HIS A 224 3.67 12.00 17.97
CA HIS A 224 2.64 12.70 18.73
C HIS A 224 1.57 11.70 19.26
N PRO A 225 1.12 11.81 20.53
CA PRO A 225 0.17 10.87 21.13
C PRO A 225 -1.10 10.61 20.28
N THR A 226 -1.60 11.62 19.58
CA THR A 226 -2.80 11.48 18.73
C THR A 226 -2.59 10.58 17.52
N SER A 227 -1.36 10.46 17.02
CA SER A 227 -0.98 9.57 15.91
C SER A 227 -0.72 8.13 16.39
N ARG A 228 -0.50 7.93 17.69
CA ARG A 228 -0.30 6.60 18.31
C ARG A 228 -1.59 5.91 18.72
N ARG A 229 -2.74 6.60 18.63
CA ARG A 229 -4.05 6.04 18.98
C ARG A 229 -4.39 4.88 18.05
N LEU A 230 -4.91 3.79 18.59
CA LEU A 230 -5.43 2.68 17.79
C LEU A 230 -6.78 3.01 17.13
N LEU A 231 -7.57 3.89 17.76
CA LEU A 231 -8.85 4.35 17.25
C LEU A 231 -8.73 5.77 16.72
N ASN A 232 -9.14 5.98 15.46
CA ASN A 232 -9.14 7.27 14.77
C ASN A 232 -7.84 8.09 14.99
N PRO A 233 -6.65 7.51 14.67
CA PRO A 233 -5.39 8.23 14.77
C PRO A 233 -5.39 9.46 13.85
N HIS A 234 -4.70 10.52 14.26
CA HIS A 234 -4.37 11.59 13.32
C HIS A 234 -3.41 11.06 12.26
N THR A 235 -3.69 11.37 11.00
CA THR A 235 -2.84 10.98 9.88
C THR A 235 -1.48 11.67 10.00
N TYR A 236 -0.42 10.86 10.10
CA TYR A 236 0.95 11.35 10.02
C TYR A 236 1.20 12.02 8.68
N LYS A 237 1.83 13.20 8.70
CA LYS A 237 1.95 14.02 7.50
C LYS A 237 3.16 13.61 6.67
N VAL A 238 2.92 13.32 5.40
CA VAL A 238 3.95 13.11 4.39
C VAL A 238 3.74 14.17 3.31
N SER A 239 4.76 14.99 3.12
CA SER A 239 4.76 16.10 2.17
C SER A 239 5.82 15.87 1.09
N VAL A 240 5.75 16.68 0.04
CA VAL A 240 6.70 16.71 -1.07
C VAL A 240 7.32 18.11 -1.13
N SER A 241 8.62 18.20 -1.45
CA SER A 241 9.27 19.49 -1.69
C SER A 241 8.74 20.18 -2.94
N GLU A 242 8.85 21.50 -2.99
CA GLU A 242 8.47 22.31 -4.15
C GLU A 242 9.20 21.82 -5.42
N ARG A 243 10.53 21.64 -5.33
CA ARG A 243 11.36 21.16 -6.45
C ARG A 243 10.93 19.80 -6.97
N THR A 244 10.51 18.88 -6.08
CA THR A 244 10.00 17.56 -6.49
C THR A 244 8.63 17.67 -7.17
N LEU A 245 7.77 18.58 -6.69
CA LEU A 245 6.46 18.84 -7.29
C LEU A 245 6.58 19.49 -8.67
N GLU A 246 7.45 20.50 -8.81
CA GLU A 246 7.77 21.15 -10.08
C GLU A 246 8.33 20.16 -11.10
N LEU A 247 9.23 19.27 -10.67
CA LEU A 247 9.76 18.22 -11.55
C LEU A 247 8.64 17.31 -12.07
N ARG A 248 7.66 16.96 -11.22
CA ARG A 248 6.50 16.18 -11.63
C ARG A 248 5.64 16.91 -12.64
N ARG A 249 5.33 18.19 -12.40
CA ARG A 249 4.54 19.04 -13.32
C ARG A 249 5.22 19.13 -14.68
N ARG A 250 6.52 19.47 -14.70
CA ARG A 250 7.30 19.58 -15.93
C ARG A 250 7.31 18.29 -16.76
N LEU A 251 7.47 17.13 -16.12
CA LEU A 251 7.45 15.85 -16.84
C LEU A 251 6.05 15.46 -17.32
N ARG A 252 5.00 15.85 -16.60
CA ARG A 252 3.61 15.65 -17.05
C ARG A 252 3.31 16.52 -18.27
N GLU A 253 3.63 17.81 -18.21
CA GLU A 253 3.44 18.74 -19.34
C GLU A 253 4.23 18.29 -20.58
N ALA A 254 5.47 17.82 -20.39
CA ALA A 254 6.28 17.31 -21.50
C ALA A 254 5.67 16.05 -22.13
N HIS A 255 5.02 15.20 -21.33
CA HIS A 255 4.30 14.03 -21.84
C HIS A 255 3.05 14.43 -22.61
N GLU A 256 2.26 15.37 -22.07
CA GLU A 256 1.03 15.87 -22.72
C GLU A 256 1.34 16.56 -24.05
N ARG A 257 2.43 17.34 -24.15
CA ARG A 257 2.88 17.95 -25.41
C ARG A 257 3.34 16.92 -26.45
N GLY A 258 3.84 15.75 -26.03
CA GLY A 258 4.28 14.68 -26.92
C GLY A 258 3.16 13.77 -27.42
N ILE A 259 1.94 13.89 -26.90
CA ILE A 259 0.75 13.15 -27.38
C ILE A 259 0.06 13.91 -28.54
N GLY A 260 0.55 15.09 -28.92
CA GLY A 260 -0.04 15.95 -29.94
C GLY A 260 0.05 15.49 -31.40
N ASP A 261 0.71 14.37 -31.71
CA ASP A 261 0.85 13.82 -33.08
C ASP A 261 -0.22 12.76 -33.37
N GLU A 262 -1.49 13.19 -33.41
CA GLU A 262 -2.58 12.34 -33.91
C GLU A 262 -2.83 12.63 -35.41
N THR A 263 -2.78 11.61 -36.27
CA THR A 263 -3.11 11.69 -37.70
C THR A 263 -4.63 11.67 -37.91
N TYR A 264 -5.18 12.58 -38.73
CA TYR A 264 -6.64 12.71 -38.95
C TYR A 264 -7.02 12.58 -40.43
N GLU A 265 -8.15 11.92 -40.73
CA GLU A 265 -8.76 11.82 -42.07
C GLU A 265 -10.06 12.64 -42.14
N ILE A 266 -10.20 13.51 -43.16
CA ILE A 266 -11.40 14.36 -43.35
C ILE A 266 -12.11 13.96 -44.65
N VAL A 267 -13.39 13.57 -44.56
CA VAL A 267 -14.23 13.21 -45.73
C VAL A 267 -15.43 14.14 -45.85
N LEU A 268 -15.54 14.87 -46.97
CA LEU A 268 -16.64 15.80 -47.25
C LEU A 268 -17.49 15.34 -48.44
N GLY A 269 -18.76 15.00 -48.19
CA GLY A 269 -19.69 14.55 -49.23
C GLY A 269 -20.48 15.68 -49.91
N TYR A 270 -20.09 16.08 -51.14
CA TYR A 270 -20.81 17.10 -51.93
C TYR A 270 -21.56 16.52 -53.14
N ARG A 271 -22.54 15.64 -52.89
CA ARG A 271 -23.22 14.90 -53.97
C ARG A 271 -24.14 15.75 -54.87
N ARG A 272 -24.64 16.90 -54.39
CA ARG A 272 -25.63 17.71 -55.13
C ARG A 272 -25.12 19.04 -55.69
N ALA A 273 -23.96 19.55 -55.25
CA ALA A 273 -23.48 20.89 -55.63
C ALA A 273 -21.94 21.04 -55.51
N PRO A 274 -21.15 20.56 -56.49
CA PRO A 274 -19.68 20.57 -56.44
C PRO A 274 -19.04 21.98 -56.44
N GLY A 275 -19.76 23.03 -56.85
CA GLY A 275 -19.28 24.42 -56.83
C GLY A 275 -19.06 24.98 -55.41
N ARG A 276 -19.57 24.33 -54.36
CA ARG A 276 -19.39 24.73 -52.96
C ARG A 276 -17.99 24.47 -52.38
N LYS A 277 -17.10 23.82 -53.14
CA LYS A 277 -15.69 23.59 -52.76
C LYS A 277 -14.87 24.89 -52.60
N ARG A 278 -15.36 26.03 -53.11
CA ARG A 278 -14.66 27.33 -53.10
C ARG A 278 -15.17 28.27 -52.01
N ALA A 279 -15.32 27.77 -50.79
CA ALA A 279 -15.72 28.60 -49.65
C ALA A 279 -14.53 28.76 -48.69
N PRO A 280 -14.20 29.97 -48.21
CA PRO A 280 -13.32 30.11 -47.05
C PRO A 280 -14.03 29.49 -45.85
N PHE A 281 -13.32 28.65 -45.10
CA PHE A 281 -13.81 28.07 -43.86
C PHE A 281 -12.84 28.36 -42.72
N VAL A 282 -13.38 28.43 -41.51
CA VAL A 282 -12.61 28.49 -40.25
C VAL A 282 -12.99 27.23 -39.48
N MET A 283 -11.98 26.51 -38.97
CA MET A 283 -12.16 25.23 -38.28
C MET A 283 -11.91 25.43 -36.78
N ILE A 284 -12.83 24.97 -35.92
CA ILE A 284 -12.69 24.89 -34.46
C ILE A 284 -13.27 23.52 -34.04
N TYR A 285 -12.50 22.74 -33.28
CA TYR A 285 -12.69 21.31 -32.98
C TYR A 285 -13.87 20.96 -32.05
N ASP A 286 -14.36 19.71 -32.10
CA ASP A 286 -14.32 18.68 -31.01
C ASP A 286 -14.94 17.33 -31.52
N PHE A 287 -14.41 16.18 -31.10
CA PHE A 287 -14.68 14.73 -31.41
C PHE A 287 -15.73 14.30 -32.48
N VAL A 288 -15.40 13.28 -33.31
CA VAL A 288 -16.39 12.55 -34.14
C VAL A 288 -16.43 11.04 -33.84
N GLY A 289 -17.27 10.68 -32.88
CA GLY A 289 -17.74 9.33 -32.58
C GLY A 289 -18.81 9.42 -31.48
N PHE A 290 -19.91 8.66 -31.61
CA PHE A 290 -20.89 8.61 -30.50
C PHE A 290 -20.38 7.65 -29.44
N ASP A 291 -20.25 8.16 -28.21
CA ASP A 291 -20.04 7.36 -27.01
C ASP A 291 -21.39 7.15 -26.29
N ALA A 292 -21.55 6.02 -25.61
CA ALA A 292 -22.77 5.75 -24.86
C ALA A 292 -22.77 6.62 -23.58
N MET A 293 -23.75 7.51 -23.47
CA MET A 293 -23.83 8.47 -22.36
C MET A 293 -24.43 7.84 -21.10
N SER A 294 -24.97 6.63 -21.22
CA SER A 294 -25.46 5.85 -20.09
C SER A 294 -24.94 4.40 -20.08
N ARG A 295 -25.05 3.77 -18.90
CA ARG A 295 -24.79 2.33 -18.74
C ARG A 295 -25.96 1.45 -19.20
N HIS A 296 -26.96 2.03 -19.88
CA HIS A 296 -28.12 1.30 -20.32
C HIS A 296 -27.74 0.36 -21.49
N PRO A 297 -27.93 -0.97 -21.36
CA PRO A 297 -27.40 -1.94 -22.33
C PRO A 297 -27.92 -1.73 -23.76
N LEU A 298 -29.18 -1.32 -23.91
CA LEU A 298 -29.77 -1.07 -25.24
C LEU A 298 -29.14 0.13 -25.97
N GLU A 299 -28.68 1.14 -25.22
CA GLU A 299 -28.00 2.31 -25.80
C GLU A 299 -26.62 1.91 -26.29
N GLN A 300 -25.87 1.16 -25.49
CA GLN A 300 -24.54 0.65 -25.85
C GLN A 300 -24.58 -0.26 -27.08
N ILE A 301 -25.60 -1.12 -27.17
CA ILE A 301 -25.81 -1.97 -28.35
C ILE A 301 -26.19 -1.13 -29.57
N GLY A 302 -27.03 -0.11 -29.41
CA GLY A 302 -27.41 0.82 -30.48
C GLY A 302 -26.21 1.58 -31.04
N VAL A 303 -25.38 2.16 -30.16
CA VAL A 303 -24.13 2.86 -30.53
C VAL A 303 -23.14 1.92 -31.19
N HIS A 304 -22.98 0.70 -30.66
CA HIS A 304 -22.11 -0.32 -31.26
C HIS A 304 -22.57 -0.73 -32.66
N LEU A 305 -23.86 -1.00 -32.85
CA LEU A 305 -24.41 -1.36 -34.16
C LEU A 305 -24.24 -0.23 -35.15
N TRP A 306 -24.53 1.01 -34.75
CA TRP A 306 -24.38 2.20 -35.58
C TRP A 306 -22.93 2.41 -36.04
N ASN A 307 -21.99 2.43 -35.09
CA ASN A 307 -20.55 2.55 -35.36
C ASN A 307 -20.05 1.39 -36.25
N ARG A 308 -20.62 0.18 -36.12
CA ARG A 308 -20.27 -0.99 -36.93
C ARG A 308 -20.83 -0.94 -38.36
N THR A 309 -22.05 -0.42 -38.55
CA THR A 309 -22.59 -0.13 -39.89
C THR A 309 -21.78 0.97 -40.59
N TRP A 310 -21.35 1.98 -39.83
CA TRP A 310 -20.51 3.06 -40.31
C TRP A 310 -19.10 2.57 -40.71
N ALA A 311 -18.54 1.62 -39.94
CA ALA A 311 -17.22 0.99 -40.18
C ALA A 311 -17.19 -0.12 -41.27
N GLY A 312 -18.25 -0.27 -42.08
CA GLY A 312 -18.09 -0.89 -43.41
C GLY A 312 -18.09 -2.43 -43.51
N LYS A 313 -19.06 -3.14 -42.89
CA LYS A 313 -19.37 -4.53 -43.30
C LYS A 313 -20.87 -4.81 -43.39
N GLY A 314 -21.48 -4.43 -44.50
CA GLY A 314 -22.86 -4.83 -44.86
C GLY A 314 -23.27 -4.40 -46.27
N PHE A 315 -23.39 -5.38 -47.19
CA PHE A 315 -24.03 -5.32 -48.51
C PHE A 315 -23.38 -4.46 -49.62
N GLY A 316 -22.28 -4.97 -50.20
CA GLY A 316 -22.14 -5.15 -51.65
C GLY A 316 -22.29 -3.96 -52.61
N LYS A 317 -21.83 -2.74 -52.29
CA LYS A 317 -21.66 -1.67 -53.28
C LYS A 317 -20.32 -0.95 -53.13
N VAL A 318 -19.77 -0.57 -54.28
CA VAL A 318 -18.47 0.07 -54.55
C VAL A 318 -18.06 1.08 -53.47
N SER A 319 -16.78 1.02 -53.09
CA SER A 319 -16.10 1.85 -52.09
C SER A 319 -16.39 3.35 -52.27
N TYR A 320 -16.69 4.03 -51.16
CA TYR A 320 -16.86 5.49 -51.06
C TYR A 320 -15.51 6.25 -51.08
N VAL A 321 -14.39 5.55 -51.20
CA VAL A 321 -13.04 6.09 -50.96
C VAL A 321 -12.21 5.88 -52.22
N ASP A 322 -12.21 6.86 -53.11
CA ASP A 322 -11.18 6.98 -54.15
C ASP A 322 -10.38 8.29 -54.00
N LEU A 323 -10.66 9.14 -53.01
CA LEU A 323 -9.96 10.41 -52.83
C LEU A 323 -9.94 10.84 -51.35
N GLY A 324 -9.15 10.15 -50.54
CA GLY A 324 -8.68 10.66 -49.24
C GLY A 324 -7.55 11.68 -49.46
N LEU A 325 -7.53 12.75 -48.67
CA LEU A 325 -6.40 13.68 -48.65
C LEU A 325 -5.65 13.45 -47.34
N PHE A 326 -4.49 12.81 -47.43
CA PHE A 326 -3.60 12.59 -46.29
C PHE A 326 -2.77 13.85 -46.02
N ILE A 327 -2.75 14.29 -44.77
CA ILE A 327 -1.89 15.38 -44.30
C ILE A 327 -1.24 14.92 -43.00
N GLY A 328 0.07 14.68 -43.07
CA GLY A 328 0.94 14.23 -41.98
C GLY A 328 2.40 14.42 -42.40
N GLU A 329 3.35 13.98 -41.57
CA GLU A 329 4.74 13.87 -42.04
C GLU A 329 4.81 12.80 -43.15
N GLU A 330 5.78 12.94 -44.08
CA GLU A 330 5.88 12.10 -45.28
C GLU A 330 5.96 10.61 -44.95
N ASP A 331 6.50 10.27 -43.76
CA ASP A 331 6.66 8.90 -43.26
C ASP A 331 5.36 8.26 -42.71
N ASP A 332 4.31 9.05 -42.47
CA ASP A 332 3.03 8.61 -41.89
C ASP A 332 1.92 8.43 -42.94
N VAL A 333 2.21 8.74 -44.21
CA VAL A 333 1.28 8.50 -45.33
C VAL A 333 1.36 7.01 -45.72
N PRO A 334 0.26 6.25 -45.68
CA PRO A 334 0.26 4.86 -46.13
C PRO A 334 0.60 4.79 -47.64
N ASP A 335 1.41 3.81 -48.04
CA ASP A 335 1.74 3.52 -49.46
C ASP A 335 0.49 3.12 -50.28
#